data_AF-A0A838H7S3-F1
#
_entry.id   AF-A0A838H7S3-F1
#
_cell.length_a   1.000
_cell.length_b   1.000
_cell.length_c   1.000
_cell.angle_alpha   90.00
_cell.angle_beta   90.00
_cell.angle_gamma   90.00
#
_symmetry.space_group_name_H-M   'P 1'
#
loop_
_entity.id
_entity.type
_entity.pdbx_description
1 polymer ?
#
loop_
_entity_poly.entity_id
_entity_poly.type
_entity_poly.pdbx_seq_one_letter_code
_entity_poly.pdbx_strand_id
1 'polypeptide(L)'
;MIALLIQELKDGPRQEAATVTERILREQTSGNLYWPADEEVQTWLATAPIYRRLRRGRLRMVLEAIEDHFRGYDSDRPSYAGQRVARDHHAIEHILPQQWQTHWPVEDLAARLTRDNHVHVLGNLTLLTRGLNSRVSNGPWLGENGKMAHLAQHDVMLMNNSVRTSGADGWDEQTIDTRTTQMTRAILEIWPTPPGHTGTHSGAATQPTSYIGLNALISEGLLKVGQILTGRGRFSDVQATVLPDGSLQVGDRIYESPSGAGRAVRKRSTNGWTFWDVDAANSVRLDDLRGQYSVQFGVEVDNDDEQGTPPIE
;
A
#
# COMPACT_ATOMS: atom_id res chain seq x y z
N MET A 1 10.51 -1.77 12.71
CA MET A 1 11.14 -2.41 11.52
C MET A 1 12.26 -1.58 10.83
N ILE A 2 11.99 -0.52 10.05
CA ILE A 2 13.05 0.19 9.27
C ILE A 2 14.16 0.79 10.15
N ALA A 3 13.82 1.34 11.32
CA ALA A 3 14.83 1.85 12.26
C ALA A 3 15.74 0.75 12.82
N LEU A 4 15.18 -0.43 13.13
CA LEU A 4 15.95 -1.60 13.57
C LEU A 4 16.90 -2.08 12.47
N LEU A 5 16.40 -2.16 11.23
CA LEU A 5 17.20 -2.50 10.06
C LEU A 5 18.36 -1.50 9.89
N ILE A 6 18.08 -0.20 9.93
CA ILE A 6 19.11 0.85 9.79
C ILE A 6 20.12 0.77 10.93
N GLN A 7 19.68 0.53 12.16
CA GLN A 7 20.57 0.43 13.32
C GLN A 7 21.52 -0.76 13.19
N GLU A 8 20.99 -1.95 12.92
CA GLU A 8 21.82 -3.15 12.81
C GLU A 8 22.73 -3.15 11.57
N LEU A 9 22.28 -2.57 10.46
CA LEU A 9 23.10 -2.43 9.25
C LEU A 9 24.17 -1.33 9.35
N LYS A 10 23.98 -0.31 10.21
CA LYS A 10 24.98 0.75 10.42
C LYS A 10 26.19 0.22 11.18
N ASP A 11 25.97 -0.65 12.15
CA ASP A 11 27.00 -1.13 13.07
C ASP A 11 27.62 -2.46 12.62
N GLY A 12 27.00 -3.15 11.65
CA GLY A 12 27.44 -4.46 11.13
C GLY A 12 28.33 -4.42 9.89
N PRO A 13 29.05 -5.52 9.57
CA PRO A 13 29.80 -5.66 8.32
C PRO A 13 28.88 -5.60 7.10
N ARG A 14 29.26 -4.85 6.06
CA ARG A 14 28.45 -4.72 4.83
C ARG A 14 28.17 -6.07 4.15
N GLN A 15 29.07 -7.04 4.29
CA GLN A 15 28.93 -8.38 3.71
C GLN A 15 27.78 -9.17 4.38
N GLU A 16 27.41 -8.85 5.61
CA GLU A 16 26.35 -9.52 6.36
C GLU A 16 24.99 -8.85 6.19
N ALA A 17 24.91 -7.74 5.45
CA ALA A 17 23.71 -6.93 5.31
C ALA A 17 22.50 -7.73 4.81
N ALA A 18 22.71 -8.64 3.86
CA ALA A 18 21.65 -9.51 3.35
C ALA A 18 21.12 -10.46 4.43
N THR A 19 22.01 -11.12 5.17
CA THR A 19 21.67 -12.06 6.24
C THR A 19 20.95 -11.36 7.40
N VAL A 20 21.43 -10.19 7.82
CA VAL A 20 20.80 -9.38 8.86
C VAL A 20 19.40 -8.93 8.43
N THR A 21 19.26 -8.47 7.18
CA THR A 21 17.96 -8.04 6.63
C THR A 21 16.97 -9.20 6.60
N GLU A 22 17.38 -10.36 6.07
CA GLU A 22 16.53 -11.54 5.99
C GLU A 22 16.06 -11.99 7.39
N ARG A 23 16.99 -12.07 8.35
CA ARG A 23 16.66 -12.44 9.74
C ARG A 23 15.62 -11.48 10.34
N ILE A 24 15.88 -10.17 10.28
CA ILE A 24 14.98 -9.16 10.85
C ILE A 24 13.57 -9.29 10.26
N LEU A 25 13.46 -9.46 8.94
CA LEU A 25 12.16 -9.57 8.26
C LEU A 25 11.45 -10.89 8.60
N ARG A 26 12.17 -12.02 8.69
CA ARG A 26 11.62 -13.32 9.11
C ARG A 26 11.09 -13.30 10.55
N GLU A 27 11.77 -12.58 11.45
CA GLU A 27 11.42 -12.49 12.87
C GLU A 27 10.22 -11.57 13.14
N GLN A 28 9.78 -10.76 12.15
CA GLN A 28 8.59 -9.94 12.31
C GLN A 28 7.32 -10.81 12.32
N THR A 29 6.63 -10.83 13.45
CA THR A 29 5.38 -11.60 13.64
C THR A 29 4.17 -10.73 13.96
N SER A 30 4.35 -9.41 14.04
CA SER A 30 3.26 -8.46 14.27
C SER A 30 2.41 -8.29 13.00
N GLY A 31 1.08 -8.17 13.16
CA GLY A 31 0.11 -8.29 12.06
C GLY A 31 0.30 -7.32 10.88
N ASN A 32 1.02 -6.20 11.06
CA ASN A 32 1.28 -5.21 10.00
C ASN A 32 2.73 -5.18 9.50
N LEU A 33 3.64 -5.98 10.08
CA LEU A 33 5.06 -5.95 9.74
C LEU A 33 5.63 -7.32 9.35
N TYR A 34 4.80 -8.37 9.39
CA TYR A 34 5.25 -9.71 9.00
C TYR A 34 5.55 -9.79 7.50
N TRP A 35 6.50 -10.64 7.15
CA TRP A 35 6.74 -11.02 5.76
C TRP A 35 5.66 -12.04 5.36
N PRO A 36 4.83 -11.79 4.35
CA PRO A 36 3.83 -12.77 3.91
C PRO A 36 4.46 -13.99 3.23
N ALA A 37 3.82 -15.16 3.31
CA ALA A 37 4.18 -16.31 2.47
C ALA A 37 3.78 -16.07 1.00
N ASP A 38 4.39 -16.83 0.08
CA ASP A 38 4.12 -16.74 -1.36
C ASP A 38 2.62 -16.99 -1.66
N GLU A 39 1.99 -17.96 -0.97
CA GLU A 39 0.58 -18.27 -1.11
C GLU A 39 -0.34 -17.13 -0.66
N GLU A 40 0.06 -16.38 0.38
CA GLU A 40 -0.70 -15.21 0.85
C GLU A 40 -0.64 -14.08 -0.18
N VAL A 41 0.55 -13.82 -0.74
CA VAL A 41 0.74 -12.83 -1.80
C VAL A 41 -0.08 -13.21 -3.03
N GLN A 42 -0.04 -14.49 -3.43
CA GLN A 42 -0.79 -14.99 -4.58
C GLN A 42 -2.30 -14.85 -4.38
N THR A 43 -2.81 -15.26 -3.21
CA THR A 43 -4.23 -15.18 -2.88
C THR A 43 -4.72 -13.74 -2.86
N TRP A 44 -3.94 -12.84 -2.26
CA TRP A 44 -4.30 -11.43 -2.18
C TRP A 44 -4.29 -10.77 -3.57
N LEU A 45 -3.22 -10.96 -4.35
CA LEU A 45 -3.07 -10.33 -5.66
C LEU A 45 -4.09 -10.81 -6.70
N ALA A 46 -4.66 -12.02 -6.53
CA ALA A 46 -5.65 -12.57 -7.46
C ALA A 46 -6.85 -11.64 -7.69
N THR A 47 -7.29 -10.91 -6.66
CA THR A 47 -8.48 -10.04 -6.73
C THR A 47 -8.28 -8.66 -6.12
N ALA A 48 -7.12 -8.38 -5.51
CA ALA A 48 -6.91 -7.10 -4.82
C ALA A 48 -7.02 -5.92 -5.81
N PRO A 49 -7.79 -4.86 -5.46
CA PRO A 49 -7.81 -3.62 -6.22
C PRO A 49 -6.53 -2.83 -5.91
N ILE A 50 -5.37 -3.34 -6.34
CA ILE A 50 -4.05 -2.83 -5.97
C ILE A 50 -3.83 -1.38 -6.40
N TYR A 51 -4.50 -0.94 -7.49
CA TYR A 51 -4.47 0.45 -7.90
C TYR A 51 -5.08 1.37 -6.83
N ARG A 52 -6.05 0.91 -6.03
CA ARG A 52 -6.62 1.70 -4.93
C ARG A 52 -5.85 1.51 -3.63
N ARG A 53 -5.30 0.31 -3.39
CA ARG A 53 -4.64 -0.05 -2.12
C ARG A 53 -3.18 0.40 -2.02
N LEU A 54 -2.47 0.50 -3.14
CA LEU A 54 -1.05 0.88 -3.17
C LEU A 54 -0.86 2.32 -3.67
N ARG A 55 0.03 3.06 -3.00
CA ARG A 55 0.48 4.36 -3.51
C ARG A 55 1.06 4.22 -4.91
N ARG A 56 0.85 5.23 -5.75
CA ARG A 56 1.27 5.25 -7.17
C ARG A 56 2.76 4.95 -7.35
N GLY A 57 3.63 5.51 -6.51
CA GLY A 57 5.07 5.27 -6.56
C GLY A 57 5.44 3.80 -6.28
N ARG A 58 4.83 3.18 -5.26
CA ARG A 58 5.07 1.76 -4.94
C ARG A 58 4.55 0.84 -6.02
N LEU A 59 3.34 1.09 -6.51
CA LEU A 59 2.77 0.31 -7.61
C LEU A 59 3.60 0.44 -8.89
N ARG A 60 4.09 1.64 -9.20
CA ARG A 60 5.01 1.89 -10.31
C ARG A 60 6.30 1.08 -10.14
N MET A 61 6.92 1.15 -8.97
CA MET A 61 8.13 0.39 -8.67
C MET A 61 7.91 -1.12 -8.90
N VAL A 62 6.76 -1.66 -8.49
CA VAL A 62 6.40 -3.07 -8.73
C VAL A 62 6.31 -3.36 -10.23
N LEU A 63 5.58 -2.54 -11.00
CA LEU A 63 5.47 -2.71 -12.45
C LEU A 63 6.82 -2.55 -13.17
N GLU A 64 7.67 -1.62 -12.72
CA GLU A 64 9.01 -1.42 -13.27
C GLU A 64 9.93 -2.60 -12.98
N ALA A 65 9.79 -3.24 -11.81
CA ALA A 65 10.51 -4.46 -11.46
C ALA A 65 10.05 -5.64 -12.33
N ILE A 66 8.75 -5.78 -12.59
CA ILE A 66 8.21 -6.80 -13.49
C ILE A 66 8.73 -6.60 -14.93
N GLU A 67 8.74 -5.37 -15.42
CA GLU A 67 9.29 -5.04 -16.73
C GLU A 67 10.79 -5.40 -16.82
N ASP A 68 11.57 -5.04 -15.80
CA ASP A 68 12.99 -5.40 -15.73
C ASP A 68 13.21 -6.92 -15.66
N HIS A 69 12.39 -7.64 -14.92
CA HIS A 69 12.43 -9.10 -14.87
C HIS A 69 12.15 -9.70 -16.24
N PHE A 70 11.15 -9.21 -16.98
CA PHE A 70 10.90 -9.64 -18.37
C PHE A 70 12.02 -9.26 -19.34
N ARG A 71 12.79 -8.22 -19.04
CA ARG A 71 14.04 -7.88 -19.75
C ARG A 71 15.20 -8.81 -19.37
N GLY A 72 15.05 -9.70 -18.40
CA GLY A 72 16.08 -10.64 -17.94
C GLY A 72 17.09 -10.02 -16.96
N TYR A 73 16.67 -9.03 -16.17
CA TYR A 73 17.51 -8.38 -15.17
C TYR A 73 17.41 -8.99 -13.76
N ASP A 74 17.18 -10.30 -13.69
CA ASP A 74 16.89 -11.10 -12.50
C ASP A 74 18.01 -12.10 -12.15
N SER A 75 19.11 -12.13 -12.92
CA SER A 75 20.22 -13.06 -12.72
C SER A 75 21.57 -12.41 -13.01
N ASP A 76 22.65 -13.09 -12.64
CA ASP A 76 24.04 -12.71 -12.96
C ASP A 76 24.36 -12.83 -14.47
N ARG A 77 23.38 -13.17 -15.30
CA ARG A 77 23.54 -13.28 -16.76
C ARG A 77 23.30 -11.93 -17.43
N PRO A 78 23.87 -11.72 -18.63
CA PRO A 78 23.51 -10.56 -19.44
C PRO A 78 22.01 -10.54 -19.71
N SER A 79 21.39 -9.37 -19.54
CA SER A 79 19.99 -9.12 -19.88
C SER A 79 19.74 -9.40 -21.38
N TYR A 80 18.52 -9.87 -21.69
CA TYR A 80 18.07 -10.04 -23.08
C TYR A 80 17.74 -8.71 -23.76
N ALA A 81 17.65 -7.63 -22.99
CA ALA A 81 17.39 -6.27 -23.47
C ALA A 81 18.61 -5.36 -23.21
N GLY A 82 18.66 -4.23 -23.92
CA GLY A 82 19.79 -3.31 -23.80
C GLY A 82 19.87 -2.58 -22.46
N GLN A 83 18.73 -2.14 -21.92
CA GLN A 83 18.66 -1.29 -20.73
C GLN A 83 17.44 -1.62 -19.86
N ARG A 84 17.57 -1.43 -18.54
CA ARG A 84 16.47 -1.41 -17.57
C ARG A 84 15.48 -0.29 -17.89
N VAL A 85 14.24 -0.44 -17.44
CA VAL A 85 13.24 0.62 -17.58
C VAL A 85 13.61 1.84 -16.73
N ALA A 86 13.47 3.03 -17.31
CA ALA A 86 13.70 4.28 -16.60
C ALA A 86 12.70 4.44 -15.44
N ARG A 87 13.23 4.67 -14.23
CA ARG A 87 12.46 4.81 -12.98
C ARG A 87 11.68 6.12 -12.94
N ASP A 88 10.41 6.08 -12.54
CA ASP A 88 9.55 7.27 -12.35
C ASP A 88 9.20 8.07 -13.62
N HIS A 89 9.56 7.58 -14.80
CA HIS A 89 9.31 8.28 -16.06
C HIS A 89 7.95 7.93 -16.67
N HIS A 90 7.50 6.69 -16.47
CA HIS A 90 6.31 6.13 -17.10
C HIS A 90 5.04 6.45 -16.30
N ALA A 91 3.88 6.39 -16.96
CA ALA A 91 2.57 6.47 -16.32
C ALA A 91 2.05 5.05 -16.04
N ILE A 92 1.22 4.90 -15.00
CA ILE A 92 0.46 3.66 -14.81
C ILE A 92 -0.82 3.82 -15.62
N GLU A 93 -1.00 2.98 -16.63
CA GLU A 93 -2.20 2.93 -17.47
C GLU A 93 -3.06 1.74 -17.08
N HIS A 94 -4.39 1.91 -17.21
CA HIS A 94 -5.33 0.80 -17.15
C HIS A 94 -5.69 0.34 -18.57
N ILE A 95 -5.55 -0.94 -18.87
CA ILE A 95 -5.88 -1.47 -20.20
C ILE A 95 -7.40 -1.37 -20.42
N LEU A 96 -8.19 -2.03 -19.58
CA LEU A 96 -9.60 -1.74 -19.36
C LEU A 96 -9.70 -0.42 -18.57
N PRO A 97 -10.19 0.68 -19.17
CA PRO A 97 -10.14 2.00 -18.54
C PRO A 97 -11.13 2.15 -17.37
N GLN A 98 -10.89 3.15 -16.52
CA GLN A 98 -11.79 3.47 -15.40
C GLN A 98 -13.17 3.94 -15.89
N GLN A 99 -13.22 4.66 -17.01
CA GLN A 99 -14.47 5.09 -17.67
C GLN A 99 -14.79 4.15 -18.85
N TRP A 100 -14.88 2.85 -18.57
CA TRP A 100 -15.07 1.83 -19.61
C TRP A 100 -16.46 1.86 -20.25
N GLN A 101 -17.48 2.39 -19.56
CA GLN A 101 -18.89 2.32 -19.96
C GLN A 101 -19.16 2.94 -21.34
N THR A 102 -18.30 3.86 -21.80
CA THR A 102 -18.42 4.54 -23.10
C THR A 102 -18.09 3.62 -24.28
N HIS A 103 -17.11 2.72 -24.13
CA HIS A 103 -16.53 1.98 -25.25
C HIS A 103 -16.46 0.46 -25.05
N TRP A 104 -16.81 -0.02 -23.86
CA TRP A 104 -16.68 -1.42 -23.46
C TRP A 104 -18.01 -1.97 -22.92
N PRO A 105 -19.06 -2.03 -23.76
CA PRO A 105 -20.39 -2.41 -23.32
C PRO A 105 -20.42 -3.83 -22.74
N VAL A 106 -21.35 -4.03 -21.81
CA VAL A 106 -21.71 -5.35 -21.25
C VAL A 106 -23.23 -5.47 -21.26
N GLU A 107 -23.71 -6.71 -21.30
CA GLU A 107 -25.14 -6.99 -21.51
C GLU A 107 -25.97 -6.79 -20.24
N ASP A 108 -25.46 -7.19 -19.06
CA ASP A 108 -26.24 -7.21 -17.81
C ASP A 108 -25.52 -6.61 -16.60
N LEU A 109 -26.25 -6.43 -15.51
CA LEU A 109 -25.73 -5.85 -14.27
C LEU A 109 -24.63 -6.70 -13.62
N ALA A 110 -24.70 -8.03 -13.73
CA ALA A 110 -23.69 -8.92 -13.16
C ALA A 110 -22.35 -8.73 -13.89
N ALA A 111 -22.38 -8.66 -15.23
CA ALA A 111 -21.21 -8.35 -16.05
C ALA A 111 -20.65 -6.95 -15.76
N ARG A 112 -21.51 -5.95 -15.48
CA ARG A 112 -21.04 -4.61 -15.06
C ARG A 112 -20.26 -4.65 -13.75
N LEU A 113 -20.79 -5.34 -12.73
CA LEU A 113 -20.13 -5.48 -11.42
C LEU A 113 -18.81 -6.25 -11.54
N THR A 114 -18.81 -7.33 -12.31
CA THR A 114 -17.60 -8.09 -12.63
C THR A 114 -16.57 -7.17 -13.27
N ARG A 115 -16.92 -6.41 -14.29
CA ARG A 115 -16.01 -5.47 -14.95
C ARG A 115 -15.45 -4.41 -14.00
N ASP A 116 -16.30 -3.78 -13.20
CA ASP A 116 -15.88 -2.75 -12.22
C ASP A 116 -14.87 -3.30 -11.20
N ASN A 117 -15.02 -4.57 -10.79
CA ASN A 117 -14.07 -5.22 -9.88
C ASN A 117 -12.70 -5.48 -10.52
N HIS A 118 -12.64 -5.68 -11.84
CA HIS A 118 -11.40 -5.96 -12.57
C HIS A 118 -10.65 -4.70 -13.04
N VAL A 119 -11.26 -3.51 -12.95
CA VAL A 119 -10.60 -2.26 -13.36
C VAL A 119 -9.27 -2.08 -12.63
N HIS A 120 -9.20 -2.36 -11.33
CA HIS A 120 -8.07 -1.94 -10.48
C HIS A 120 -7.09 -3.06 -10.10
N VAL A 121 -7.22 -4.25 -10.70
CA VAL A 121 -6.38 -5.42 -10.38
C VAL A 121 -5.08 -5.42 -11.17
N LEU A 122 -4.09 -6.19 -10.70
CA LEU A 122 -2.72 -6.22 -11.23
C LEU A 122 -2.68 -6.44 -12.75
N GLY A 123 -3.37 -7.47 -13.22
CA GLY A 123 -3.37 -7.87 -14.62
C GLY A 123 -3.96 -6.85 -15.57
N ASN A 124 -4.69 -5.84 -15.07
CA ASN A 124 -5.21 -4.75 -15.89
C ASN A 124 -4.27 -3.54 -15.99
N LEU A 125 -3.20 -3.51 -15.21
CA LEU A 125 -2.31 -2.35 -15.08
C LEU A 125 -1.06 -2.52 -15.91
N THR A 126 -0.59 -1.43 -16.52
CA THR A 126 0.66 -1.44 -17.26
C THR A 126 1.41 -0.11 -17.18
N LEU A 127 2.63 -0.08 -17.71
CA LEU A 127 3.43 1.13 -17.88
C LEU A 127 3.38 1.59 -19.32
N LEU A 128 3.14 2.88 -19.51
CA LEU A 128 3.27 3.56 -20.81
C LEU A 128 4.03 4.86 -20.67
N THR A 129 4.61 5.35 -21.76
CA THR A 129 5.11 6.73 -21.79
C THR A 129 3.96 7.72 -21.59
N ARG A 130 4.23 8.89 -21.01
CA ARG A 130 3.17 9.87 -20.72
C ARG A 130 2.39 10.29 -21.97
N GLY A 131 3.07 10.49 -23.09
CA GLY A 131 2.43 10.83 -24.36
C GLY A 131 1.50 9.72 -24.89
N LEU A 132 1.95 8.45 -24.82
CA LEU A 132 1.12 7.32 -25.23
C LEU A 132 -0.08 7.13 -24.30
N ASN A 133 0.13 7.25 -22.98
CA ASN A 133 -0.93 7.21 -21.97
C ASN A 133 -2.02 8.25 -22.24
N SER A 134 -1.64 9.50 -22.52
CA SER A 134 -2.59 10.56 -22.89
C SER A 134 -3.33 10.27 -24.18
N ARG A 135 -2.71 9.56 -25.14
CA ARG A 135 -3.33 9.21 -26.42
C ARG A 135 -4.35 8.08 -26.30
N VAL A 136 -4.09 7.06 -25.48
CA VAL A 136 -4.97 5.88 -25.35
C VAL A 136 -6.04 6.03 -24.27
N SER A 137 -5.69 6.59 -23.11
CA SER A 137 -6.56 6.95 -21.97
C SER A 137 -7.84 6.10 -21.81
N ASN A 138 -9.04 6.66 -22.00
CA ASN A 138 -10.31 5.94 -21.84
C ASN A 138 -10.83 5.32 -23.16
N GLY A 139 -9.99 5.21 -24.20
CA GLY A 139 -10.39 4.78 -25.52
C GLY A 139 -10.82 3.30 -25.63
N PRO A 140 -11.40 2.91 -26.79
CA PRO A 140 -11.75 1.52 -27.08
C PRO A 140 -10.50 0.63 -27.20
N TRP A 141 -10.64 -0.67 -26.96
CA TRP A 141 -9.56 -1.64 -27.15
C TRP A 141 -9.16 -1.80 -28.62
N LEU A 142 -10.15 -2.19 -29.44
CA LEU A 142 -10.02 -2.53 -30.84
C LEU A 142 -10.29 -1.32 -31.75
N GLY A 143 -9.94 -1.45 -33.02
CA GLY A 143 -10.09 -0.43 -34.06
C GLY A 143 -8.77 0.27 -34.39
N GLU A 144 -8.74 0.98 -35.52
CA GLU A 144 -7.53 1.65 -36.02
C GLU A 144 -6.96 2.70 -35.05
N ASN A 145 -7.83 3.33 -34.26
CA ASN A 145 -7.47 4.27 -33.19
C ASN A 145 -7.65 3.67 -31.79
N GLY A 146 -7.79 2.34 -31.69
CA GLY A 146 -7.92 1.62 -30.43
C GLY A 146 -6.60 1.55 -29.67
N LYS A 147 -6.69 1.24 -28.38
CA LYS A 147 -5.51 1.05 -27.52
C LYS A 147 -4.54 0.04 -28.11
N MET A 148 -5.04 -1.10 -28.60
CA MET A 148 -4.21 -2.18 -29.14
C MET A 148 -3.36 -1.73 -30.34
N ALA A 149 -3.95 -0.93 -31.25
CA ALA A 149 -3.23 -0.38 -32.40
C ALA A 149 -2.14 0.62 -31.98
N HIS A 150 -2.43 1.52 -31.04
CA HIS A 150 -1.44 2.47 -30.54
C HIS A 150 -0.31 1.81 -29.74
N LEU A 151 -0.63 0.78 -28.94
CA LEU A 151 0.39 -0.04 -28.28
C LEU A 151 1.30 -0.73 -29.32
N ALA A 152 0.71 -1.34 -30.36
CA ALA A 152 1.49 -1.99 -31.41
C ALA A 152 2.41 -1.03 -32.17
N GLN A 153 1.99 0.23 -32.35
CA GLN A 153 2.75 1.21 -33.12
C GLN A 153 3.85 1.93 -32.31
N HIS A 154 3.63 2.15 -31.01
CA HIS A 154 4.45 3.09 -30.22
C HIS A 154 5.04 2.51 -28.94
N ASP A 155 4.54 1.38 -28.45
CA ASP A 155 5.02 0.80 -27.19
C ASP A 155 6.25 -0.10 -27.39
N VAL A 156 7.17 -0.05 -26.42
CA VAL A 156 8.42 -0.83 -26.42
C VAL A 156 8.63 -1.59 -25.10
N MET A 157 7.60 -1.66 -24.25
CA MET A 157 7.68 -2.38 -22.97
C MET A 157 7.42 -3.86 -23.20
N LEU A 158 8.27 -4.73 -22.64
CA LEU A 158 8.10 -6.17 -22.80
C LEU A 158 6.85 -6.69 -22.06
N MET A 159 6.46 -6.07 -20.95
CA MET A 159 5.22 -6.40 -20.22
C MET A 159 3.94 -6.17 -21.02
N ASN A 160 4.00 -5.38 -22.10
CA ASN A 160 2.89 -5.14 -23.01
C ASN A 160 2.88 -6.13 -24.19
N ASN A 161 3.90 -6.96 -24.36
CA ASN A 161 3.88 -8.00 -25.39
C ASN A 161 2.78 -9.03 -25.11
N SER A 162 2.65 -9.50 -23.86
CA SER A 162 1.57 -10.42 -23.49
C SER A 162 0.20 -9.78 -23.70
N VAL A 163 0.06 -8.49 -23.35
CA VAL A 163 -1.16 -7.71 -23.59
C VAL A 163 -1.55 -7.69 -25.07
N ARG A 164 -0.60 -7.45 -25.97
CA ARG A 164 -0.87 -7.45 -27.42
C ARG A 164 -1.20 -8.83 -27.96
N THR A 165 -0.51 -9.86 -27.48
CA THR A 165 -0.70 -11.24 -27.97
C THR A 165 -2.01 -11.84 -27.45
N SER A 166 -2.27 -11.79 -26.14
CA SER A 166 -3.50 -12.33 -25.56
C SER A 166 -4.70 -11.45 -25.86
N GLY A 167 -4.47 -10.16 -26.07
CA GLY A 167 -5.52 -9.18 -26.34
C GLY A 167 -5.90 -9.03 -27.82
N ALA A 168 -5.39 -9.86 -28.73
CA ALA A 168 -5.57 -9.67 -30.16
C ALA A 168 -7.06 -9.62 -30.59
N ASP A 169 -7.89 -10.46 -29.96
CA ASP A 169 -9.32 -10.60 -30.27
C ASP A 169 -10.24 -9.84 -29.29
N GLY A 170 -9.67 -9.19 -28.28
CA GLY A 170 -10.44 -8.57 -27.21
C GLY A 170 -9.64 -8.48 -25.92
N TRP A 171 -10.10 -7.69 -24.97
CA TRP A 171 -9.53 -7.63 -23.63
C TRP A 171 -10.67 -7.75 -22.63
N ASP A 172 -10.65 -8.80 -21.83
CA ASP A 172 -11.74 -9.14 -20.91
C ASP A 172 -11.21 -9.55 -19.55
N GLU A 173 -12.12 -9.85 -18.63
CA GLU A 173 -11.81 -10.23 -17.26
C GLU A 173 -10.98 -11.51 -17.18
N GLN A 174 -11.25 -12.50 -18.04
CA GLN A 174 -10.46 -13.72 -18.10
C GLN A 174 -9.01 -13.46 -18.52
N THR A 175 -8.81 -12.56 -19.48
CA THR A 175 -7.47 -12.14 -19.93
C THR A 175 -6.74 -11.38 -18.81
N ILE A 176 -7.47 -10.52 -18.09
CA ILE A 176 -6.97 -9.81 -16.92
C ILE A 176 -6.52 -10.79 -15.82
N ASP A 177 -7.32 -11.80 -15.49
CA ASP A 177 -7.01 -12.78 -14.44
C ASP A 177 -5.80 -13.65 -14.80
N THR A 178 -5.72 -14.05 -16.08
CA THR A 178 -4.58 -14.79 -16.62
C THR A 178 -3.30 -13.96 -16.49
N ARG A 179 -3.37 -12.67 -16.86
CA ARG A 179 -2.23 -11.75 -16.73
C ARG A 179 -1.89 -11.46 -15.27
N THR A 180 -2.88 -11.34 -14.38
CA THR A 180 -2.67 -11.22 -12.93
C THR A 180 -1.84 -12.40 -12.43
N THR A 181 -2.19 -13.62 -12.82
CA THR A 181 -1.45 -14.83 -12.43
C THR A 181 0.01 -14.81 -12.92
N GLN A 182 0.24 -14.41 -14.19
CA GLN A 182 1.58 -14.30 -14.76
C GLN A 182 2.43 -13.24 -14.04
N MET A 183 1.85 -12.07 -13.77
CA MET A 183 2.56 -10.97 -13.09
C MET A 183 2.81 -11.28 -11.61
N THR A 184 1.89 -11.96 -10.94
CA THR A 184 2.09 -12.47 -9.58
C THR A 184 3.26 -13.45 -9.53
N ARG A 185 3.36 -14.37 -10.49
CA ARG A 185 4.51 -15.28 -10.58
C ARG A 185 5.83 -14.51 -10.71
N ALA A 186 5.88 -13.51 -11.59
CA ALA A 186 7.06 -12.65 -11.72
C ALA A 186 7.41 -11.94 -10.39
N ILE A 187 6.42 -11.43 -9.65
CA ILE A 187 6.62 -10.82 -8.33
C ILE A 187 7.29 -11.80 -7.35
N LEU A 188 6.82 -13.05 -7.32
CA LEU A 188 7.37 -14.10 -6.45
C LEU A 188 8.77 -14.54 -6.87
N GLU A 189 9.09 -14.50 -8.16
CA GLU A 189 10.44 -14.79 -8.68
C GLU A 189 11.42 -13.64 -8.41
N ILE A 190 10.95 -12.38 -8.40
CA ILE A 190 11.77 -11.19 -8.08
C ILE A 190 12.04 -11.08 -6.58
N TRP A 191 11.01 -11.32 -5.76
CA TRP A 191 11.07 -11.22 -4.30
C TRP A 191 10.62 -12.53 -3.65
N PRO A 192 11.42 -13.60 -3.77
CA PRO A 192 11.05 -14.90 -3.20
C PRO A 192 10.97 -14.81 -1.69
N THR A 193 10.01 -15.52 -1.10
CA THR A 193 10.03 -15.72 0.34
C THR A 193 11.20 -16.62 0.73
N PRO A 194 11.81 -16.37 1.89
CA PRO A 194 12.94 -17.17 2.32
C PRO A 194 12.55 -18.65 2.58
N PRO A 195 13.42 -19.64 2.31
CA PRO A 195 13.08 -21.05 2.47
C PRO A 195 12.57 -21.39 3.88
N GLY A 196 11.46 -22.15 3.95
CA GLY A 196 10.83 -22.56 5.20
C GLY A 196 10.00 -21.46 5.89
N HIS A 197 9.82 -20.30 5.27
CA HIS A 197 8.97 -19.24 5.80
C HIS A 197 7.49 -19.54 5.53
N THR A 198 6.67 -19.57 6.58
CA THR A 198 5.25 -19.98 6.49
C THR A 198 4.26 -18.83 6.67
N GLY A 199 4.73 -17.58 6.80
CA GLY A 199 3.85 -16.41 6.94
C GLY A 199 3.03 -16.36 8.24
N THR A 200 3.34 -17.22 9.22
CA THR A 200 2.62 -17.31 10.49
C THR A 200 2.75 -16.02 11.30
N HIS A 201 1.62 -15.33 11.45
CA HIS A 201 1.49 -14.13 12.27
C HIS A 201 0.65 -14.46 13.53
N SER A 202 1.07 -13.92 14.67
CA SER A 202 0.39 -14.14 15.95
C SER A 202 -0.75 -13.14 16.08
N GLY A 203 -1.98 -13.58 15.77
CA GLY A 203 -3.21 -12.80 15.89
C GLY A 203 -3.95 -12.71 14.56
N ALA A 204 -5.26 -12.88 14.55
CA ALA A 204 -6.06 -12.76 13.33
C ALA A 204 -5.70 -11.44 12.62
N ALA A 205 -5.07 -11.53 11.44
CA ALA A 205 -4.81 -10.38 10.59
C ALA A 205 -6.14 -9.76 10.19
N THR A 206 -6.60 -8.82 11.02
CA THR A 206 -7.64 -7.88 10.64
C THR A 206 -7.05 -7.12 9.47
N GLN A 207 -7.79 -7.04 8.35
CA GLN A 207 -7.30 -6.39 7.12
C GLN A 207 -6.55 -5.10 7.46
N PRO A 208 -5.42 -4.80 6.80
CA PRO A 208 -4.68 -3.58 7.05
C PRO A 208 -5.62 -2.40 6.79
N THR A 209 -6.11 -1.81 7.87
CA THR A 209 -6.71 -0.49 7.81
C THR A 209 -5.53 0.45 7.56
N SER A 210 -5.68 1.36 6.61
CA SER A 210 -4.75 2.47 6.35
C SER A 210 -4.56 3.38 7.58
N TYR A 211 -5.28 3.11 8.67
CA TYR A 211 -5.39 3.94 9.85
C TYR A 211 -4.23 3.70 10.83
N ILE A 212 -3.44 4.75 11.08
CA ILE A 212 -2.41 4.77 12.12
C ILE A 212 -3.09 5.13 13.45
N GLY A 213 -3.51 4.12 14.19
CA GLY A 213 -4.02 4.29 15.56
C GLY A 213 -2.92 4.48 16.61
N LEU A 214 -3.30 4.81 17.85
CA LEU A 214 -2.35 4.93 18.97
C LEU A 214 -1.62 3.62 19.27
N ASN A 215 -2.27 2.48 19.05
CA ASN A 215 -1.67 1.15 19.16
C ASN A 215 -0.40 1.01 18.31
N ALA A 216 -0.37 1.57 17.10
CA ALA A 216 0.80 1.56 16.22
C ALA A 216 1.95 2.41 16.79
N LEU A 217 1.63 3.56 17.41
CA LEU A 217 2.63 4.39 18.08
C LEU A 217 3.20 3.72 19.33
N ILE A 218 2.35 2.98 20.06
CA ILE A 218 2.75 2.20 21.24
C ILE A 218 3.67 1.04 20.86
N SER A 219 3.31 0.27 19.82
CA SER A 219 4.10 -0.88 19.39
C SER A 219 5.51 -0.50 18.94
N GLU A 220 5.70 0.70 18.40
CA GLU A 220 7.01 1.23 17.97
C GLU A 220 7.71 2.04 19.06
N GLY A 221 7.16 2.11 20.28
CA GLY A 221 7.75 2.81 21.41
C GLY A 221 7.78 4.34 21.28
N LEU A 222 7.11 4.90 20.27
CA LEU A 222 6.94 6.35 20.09
C LEU A 222 6.01 6.92 21.16
N LEU A 223 5.06 6.11 21.64
CA LEU A 223 4.15 6.43 22.74
C LEU A 223 4.23 5.33 23.79
N LYS A 224 4.15 5.67 25.08
CA LYS A 224 4.23 4.68 26.17
C LYS A 224 2.87 4.43 26.80
N VAL A 225 2.61 3.17 27.17
CA VAL A 225 1.46 2.84 28.02
C VAL A 225 1.58 3.56 29.36
N GLY A 226 0.49 4.16 29.82
CA GLY A 226 0.44 5.00 31.01
C GLY A 226 0.96 6.43 30.80
N GLN A 227 1.39 6.79 29.59
CA GLN A 227 1.80 8.16 29.29
C GLN A 227 0.62 9.12 29.39
N ILE A 228 0.87 10.29 29.96
CA ILE A 228 -0.11 11.36 30.11
C ILE A 228 -0.01 12.31 28.93
N LEU A 229 -1.13 12.49 28.23
CA LEU A 229 -1.33 13.51 27.21
C LEU A 229 -2.05 14.70 27.82
N THR A 230 -1.72 15.91 27.37
CA THR A 230 -2.32 17.15 27.89
C THR A 230 -3.16 17.83 26.82
N GLY A 231 -4.34 18.36 27.19
CA GLY A 231 -5.19 19.13 26.28
C GLY A 231 -4.56 20.48 25.91
N ARG A 232 -4.92 21.04 24.75
CA ARG A 232 -4.34 22.31 24.27
C ARG A 232 -5.16 23.55 24.60
N GLY A 233 -4.46 24.69 24.70
CA GLY A 233 -5.04 26.02 24.90
C GLY A 233 -5.65 26.15 26.29
N ARG A 234 -6.92 26.55 26.37
CA ARG A 234 -7.65 26.68 27.65
C ARG A 234 -7.92 25.34 28.38
N PHE A 235 -7.48 24.21 27.83
CA PHE A 235 -7.68 22.87 28.36
C PHE A 235 -6.35 22.22 28.78
N SER A 236 -5.33 23.02 29.07
CA SER A 236 -3.99 22.57 29.50
C SER A 236 -3.97 21.88 30.85
N ASP A 237 -5.06 21.95 31.60
CA ASP A 237 -5.31 21.25 32.86
C ASP A 237 -5.91 19.85 32.65
N VAL A 238 -6.40 19.54 31.45
CA VAL A 238 -7.02 18.25 31.15
C VAL A 238 -5.98 17.24 30.73
N GLN A 239 -6.02 16.07 31.35
CA GLN A 239 -5.10 14.95 31.11
C GLN A 239 -5.83 13.74 30.52
N ALA A 240 -5.16 13.02 29.63
CA ALA A 240 -5.57 11.73 29.11
C ALA A 240 -4.47 10.69 29.32
N THR A 241 -4.79 9.53 29.87
CA THR A 241 -3.85 8.42 30.05
C THR A 241 -3.94 7.46 28.86
N VAL A 242 -2.79 7.10 28.29
CA VAL A 242 -2.69 6.12 27.21
C VAL A 242 -2.83 4.71 27.78
N LEU A 243 -3.81 3.92 27.29
CA LEU A 243 -4.06 2.55 27.72
C LEU A 243 -3.36 1.51 26.82
N PRO A 244 -3.18 0.25 27.30
CA PRO A 244 -2.44 -0.79 26.57
C PRO A 244 -3.02 -1.15 25.19
N ASP A 245 -4.33 -0.99 25.02
CA ASP A 245 -5.06 -1.30 23.79
C ASP A 245 -5.07 -0.13 22.78
N GLY A 246 -4.44 1.00 23.11
CA GLY A 246 -4.43 2.20 22.28
C GLY A 246 -5.63 3.12 22.50
N SER A 247 -6.48 2.86 23.49
CA SER A 247 -7.52 3.80 23.91
C SER A 247 -6.96 4.89 24.84
N LEU A 248 -7.74 5.96 25.04
CA LEU A 248 -7.43 7.05 25.96
C LEU A 248 -8.42 7.10 27.11
N GLN A 249 -7.92 7.16 28.34
CA GLN A 249 -8.73 7.42 29.51
C GLN A 249 -8.70 8.91 29.87
N VAL A 250 -9.86 9.57 29.96
CA VAL A 250 -10.00 10.95 30.45
C VAL A 250 -10.96 10.96 31.63
N GLY A 251 -10.42 11.21 32.83
CA GLY A 251 -11.18 11.01 34.07
C GLY A 251 -11.59 9.55 34.22
N ASP A 252 -12.89 9.31 34.44
CA ASP A 252 -13.46 7.96 34.64
C ASP A 252 -13.95 7.29 33.33
N ARG A 253 -13.66 7.87 32.16
CA ARG A 253 -14.17 7.38 30.87
C ARG A 253 -13.06 6.99 29.91
N ILE A 254 -13.29 5.94 29.13
CA ILE A 254 -12.39 5.42 28.12
C ILE A 254 -12.93 5.75 26.72
N TYR A 255 -12.04 6.13 25.82
CA TYR A 255 -12.34 6.52 24.45
C TYR A 255 -11.43 5.77 23.48
N GLU A 256 -12.02 5.16 22.45
CA GLU A 256 -11.30 4.38 21.45
C GLU A 256 -10.40 5.24 20.54
N SER A 257 -10.69 6.54 20.42
CA SER A 257 -9.96 7.45 19.53
C SER A 257 -9.54 8.75 20.22
N PRO A 258 -8.40 9.35 19.80
CA PRO A 258 -7.99 10.69 20.25
C PRO A 258 -9.08 11.75 20.03
N SER A 259 -9.77 11.67 18.89
CA SER A 259 -10.84 12.61 18.51
C SER A 259 -12.08 12.44 19.39
N GLY A 260 -12.45 11.20 19.75
CA GLY A 260 -13.52 10.93 20.72
C GLY A 260 -13.24 11.55 22.08
N ALA A 261 -12.02 11.34 22.61
CA ALA A 261 -11.57 11.96 23.85
C ALA A 261 -11.57 13.50 23.75
N GLY A 262 -11.02 14.06 22.68
CA GLY A 262 -10.97 15.51 22.46
C GLY A 262 -12.36 16.15 22.33
N ARG A 263 -13.31 15.47 21.67
CA ARG A 263 -14.70 15.89 21.57
C ARG A 263 -15.38 15.90 22.93
N ALA A 264 -15.12 14.90 23.77
CA ALA A 264 -15.69 14.84 25.12
C ALA A 264 -15.22 16.01 26.00
N VAL A 265 -13.98 16.46 25.82
CA VAL A 265 -13.40 17.63 26.50
C VAL A 265 -13.95 18.93 25.93
N ARG A 266 -13.90 19.13 24.60
CA ARG A 266 -14.26 20.41 23.97
C ARG A 266 -15.77 20.61 23.76
N LYS A 267 -16.57 19.55 23.92
CA LYS A 267 -18.02 19.51 23.63
C LYS A 267 -18.37 19.92 22.19
N ARG A 268 -17.44 19.69 21.25
CA ARG A 268 -17.59 19.93 19.81
C ARG A 268 -16.68 19.01 19.02
N SER A 269 -16.92 18.87 17.71
CA SER A 269 -16.00 18.15 16.82
C SER A 269 -14.56 18.67 16.99
N THR A 270 -13.63 17.72 17.15
CA THR A 270 -12.26 17.98 17.54
C THR A 270 -11.37 16.94 16.89
N ASN A 271 -10.41 17.37 16.08
CA ASN A 271 -9.32 16.53 15.61
C ASN A 271 -8.39 16.25 16.81
N GLY A 272 -8.44 15.02 17.33
CA GLY A 272 -7.70 14.62 18.52
C GLY A 272 -6.18 14.62 18.34
N TRP A 273 -5.71 14.30 17.14
CA TRP A 273 -4.28 14.22 16.82
C TRP A 273 -3.56 15.56 17.01
N THR A 274 -4.24 16.66 16.71
CA THR A 274 -3.70 18.03 16.88
C THR A 274 -4.06 18.67 18.24
N PHE A 275 -5.00 18.07 18.97
CA PHE A 275 -5.51 18.57 20.24
C PHE A 275 -4.70 18.11 21.45
N TRP A 276 -4.12 16.90 21.41
CA TRP A 276 -3.38 16.32 22.52
C TRP A 276 -1.87 16.54 22.35
N ASP A 277 -1.26 17.15 23.36
CA ASP A 277 0.20 17.27 23.50
C ASP A 277 0.74 16.05 24.25
N VAL A 278 1.76 15.42 23.67
CA VAL A 278 2.57 14.33 24.23
C VAL A 278 3.65 14.91 25.15
N ASP A 279 4.18 16.07 24.77
CA ASP A 279 5.10 16.87 25.56
C ASP A 279 4.74 18.36 25.37
N ALA A 280 3.98 18.90 26.33
CA ALA A 280 3.51 20.28 26.29
C ALA A 280 4.65 21.30 26.38
N ALA A 281 5.79 20.95 27.02
CA ALA A 281 6.93 21.86 27.15
C ALA A 281 7.63 22.07 25.80
N ASN A 282 7.71 21.01 24.99
CA ASN A 282 8.33 21.04 23.67
C ASN A 282 7.31 21.16 22.52
N SER A 283 6.02 21.34 22.84
CA SER A 283 4.92 21.42 21.86
C SER A 283 4.82 20.22 20.93
N VAL A 284 5.18 19.02 21.41
CA VAL A 284 5.08 17.77 20.64
C VAL A 284 3.68 17.20 20.77
N ARG A 285 3.02 16.97 19.63
CA ARG A 285 1.65 16.48 19.53
C ARG A 285 1.61 15.01 19.17
N LEU A 286 0.45 14.39 19.38
CA LEU A 286 0.17 13.07 18.82
C LEU A 286 0.35 13.06 17.29
N ASP A 287 -0.06 14.11 16.60
CA ASP A 287 0.12 14.23 15.15
C ASP A 287 1.60 14.24 14.72
N ASP A 288 2.49 14.79 15.55
CA ASP A 288 3.93 14.79 15.26
C ASP A 288 4.51 13.37 15.37
N LEU A 289 4.10 12.59 16.39
CA LEU A 289 4.46 11.18 16.50
C LEU A 289 3.88 10.35 15.36
N ARG A 290 2.64 10.64 14.95
CA ARG A 290 1.98 10.01 13.80
C ARG A 290 2.72 10.31 12.49
N GLY A 291 3.20 11.54 12.33
CA GLY A 291 4.08 11.95 11.24
C GLY A 291 5.43 11.22 11.26
N GLN A 292 6.06 11.08 12.43
CA GLN A 292 7.30 10.32 12.59
C GLN A 292 7.11 8.86 12.20
N TYR A 293 6.04 8.21 12.67
CA TYR A 293 5.67 6.86 12.27
C TYR A 293 5.46 6.77 10.76
N SER A 294 4.72 7.71 10.17
CA SER A 294 4.47 7.76 8.73
C SER A 294 5.77 7.83 7.91
N VAL A 295 6.72 8.68 8.31
CA VAL A 295 8.03 8.80 7.66
C VAL A 295 8.88 7.55 7.87
N GLN A 296 8.88 6.99 9.08
CA GLN A 296 9.70 5.84 9.45
C GLN A 296 9.22 4.53 8.80
N PHE A 297 7.92 4.38 8.56
CA PHE A 297 7.31 3.14 8.05
C PHE A 297 6.67 3.28 6.66
N GLY A 298 6.63 4.49 6.10
CA GLY A 298 6.02 4.77 4.80
C GLY A 298 4.51 4.48 4.74
N VAL A 299 3.80 4.60 5.86
CA VAL A 299 2.33 4.40 5.97
C VAL A 299 1.63 5.76 5.81
N GLU A 300 0.53 5.85 5.05
CA GLU A 300 -0.24 7.12 4.95
C GLU A 300 -0.97 7.40 6.25
N VAL A 301 -0.99 8.67 6.65
CA VAL A 301 -1.81 9.13 7.76
C VAL A 301 -3.24 9.22 7.24
N ASP A 302 -4.06 8.25 7.61
CA ASP A 302 -5.50 8.31 7.33
C ASP A 302 -6.18 9.33 8.27
N ASN A 303 -7.07 10.15 7.72
CA ASN A 303 -7.79 11.21 8.43
C ASN A 303 -9.23 10.80 8.81
N ASP A 304 -9.61 9.54 8.59
CA ASP A 304 -10.98 9.06 8.88
C ASP A 304 -11.38 9.17 10.37
N ASP A 305 -10.41 9.36 11.25
CA ASP A 305 -10.58 9.64 12.67
C ASP A 305 -11.22 10.99 13.03
N GLU A 306 -11.55 11.82 12.03
CA GLU A 306 -12.23 13.10 12.23
C GLU A 306 -13.70 12.94 12.63
N GLN A 307 -14.28 11.74 12.49
CA GLN A 307 -15.66 11.40 12.87
C GLN A 307 -15.69 10.66 14.22
N GLY A 308 -15.35 11.35 15.31
CA GLY A 308 -15.13 10.73 16.63
C GLY A 308 -16.22 9.75 17.12
N THR A 309 -15.76 8.58 17.54
CA THR A 309 -16.50 7.46 18.14
C THR A 309 -17.01 7.79 19.56
N PRO A 310 -18.21 7.33 19.96
CA PRO A 310 -18.69 7.44 21.35
C PRO A 310 -17.79 6.67 22.35
N PRO A 311 -17.84 7.02 23.65
CA PRO A 311 -17.09 6.31 24.70
C PRO A 311 -17.55 4.86 24.86
N ILE A 312 -16.65 4.01 25.36
CA ILE A 312 -16.95 2.63 25.77
C ILE A 312 -17.60 2.67 27.15
N GLU A 313 -18.68 1.90 27.35
CA GLU A 313 -19.35 1.72 28.65
C GLU A 313 -18.51 0.91 29.64
#